data_AF-A0A957VGL9-F1
#
_entry.id   AF-A0A957VGL9-F1
#
_cell.length_a   1.000
_cell.length_b   1.000
_cell.length_c   1.000
_cell.angle_alpha   90.00
_cell.angle_beta   90.00
_cell.angle_gamma   90.00
#
_symmetry.space_group_name_H-M   'P 1'
#
loop_
_entity.id
_entity.type
_entity.pdbx_description
1 polymer ?
#
loop_
_entity_poly.entity_id
_entity_poly.type
_entity_poly.pdbx_seq_one_letter_code
_entity_poly.pdbx_strand_id
1 'polypeptide(L)' 'MPLLFDMPMEQLREYQGVNPRPGDFDAFWDHGLAEVQALDPNVELVPADFQTPFADCYHMYFTGTGGARVHAKLLRPK' A
#
# COMPACT_ATOMS: atom_id res chain seq x y z
N MET A 1 6.81 -6.07 33.39
CA MET A 1 7.70 -4.96 32.96
C MET A 1 6.78 -3.82 32.55
N PRO A 2 6.79 -2.63 33.18
CA PRO A 2 5.87 -1.58 32.78
C PRO A 2 6.26 -1.07 31.38
N LEU A 3 5.28 -1.02 30.46
CA LEU A 3 5.39 -0.60 29.05
C LEU A 3 5.52 0.93 28.94
N LEU A 4 6.59 1.50 29.48
CA LEU A 4 6.90 2.94 29.38
C LEU A 4 8.17 3.13 28.53
N PHE A 5 8.05 2.89 27.23
CA PHE A 5 9.14 3.09 26.26
C PHE A 5 8.85 4.21 25.24
N ASP A 6 7.70 4.87 25.38
CA ASP A 6 7.24 5.92 24.47
C ASP A 6 6.94 7.22 25.22
N MET A 7 6.71 8.29 24.47
CA MET A 7 6.27 9.58 24.99
C MET A 7 4.91 9.45 25.69
N PRO A 8 4.65 10.22 26.76
CA PRO A 8 3.32 10.34 27.34
C PRO A 8 2.27 10.75 26.29
N MET A 9 1.02 10.31 26.45
CA MET A 9 -0.07 10.58 25.50
C MET A 9 -0.24 12.06 25.17
N GLU A 10 -0.04 12.95 26.16
CA GLU A 10 -0.13 14.40 25.96
C GLU A 10 0.95 14.91 25.00
N GLN A 11 2.17 14.37 25.09
CA GLN A 11 3.28 14.73 24.20
C GLN A 11 3.10 14.13 22.80
N LEU A 12 2.56 12.90 22.70
CA LEU A 12 2.26 12.28 21.41
C LEU A 12 1.23 13.07 20.59
N ARG A 13 0.29 13.76 21.24
CA ARG A 13 -0.68 14.63 20.55
C ARG A 13 -0.03 15.85 19.89
N GLU A 14 1.07 16.31 20.44
CA GLU A 14 1.78 17.52 19.99
C GLU A 14 3.01 17.18 19.13
N TYR A 15 3.39 15.91 19.04
CA TYR A 15 4.59 15.47 18.32
C TYR A 15 4.44 15.65 16.80
N GLN A 16 5.34 16.43 16.20
CA GLN A 16 5.33 16.75 14.76
C GLN A 16 6.37 15.98 13.93
N GLY A 17 7.13 15.07 14.56
CA GLY A 17 8.31 14.47 13.94
C GLY A 17 9.54 15.38 14.05
N VAL A 18 10.72 14.80 13.80
CA VAL A 18 12.02 15.47 13.92
C VAL A 18 12.82 15.50 12.63
N ASN A 19 12.40 14.73 11.63
CA ASN A 19 13.17 14.54 10.40
C ASN A 19 12.90 15.70 9.44
N PRO A 20 13.95 16.41 8.97
CA PRO A 20 13.77 17.40 7.93
C PRO A 20 13.33 16.72 6.63
N ARG A 21 12.47 17.41 5.87
CA ARG A 21 12.08 16.96 4.54
C ARG A 21 13.29 17.05 3.59
N PRO A 22 13.64 15.97 2.86
CA PRO A 22 14.68 16.02 1.83
C PRO A 22 14.39 17.08 0.75
N GLY A 23 15.43 17.71 0.21
CA GLY A 23 15.29 18.78 -0.79
C GLY A 23 14.78 18.29 -2.14
N ASP A 24 14.90 17.00 -2.43
CA ASP A 24 14.47 16.32 -3.64
C ASP A 24 13.15 15.54 -3.45
N PHE A 25 12.46 15.72 -2.33
CA PHE A 25 11.28 14.94 -1.96
C PHE A 25 10.22 14.88 -3.07
N ASP A 26 9.86 16.03 -3.66
CA ASP A 26 8.85 16.07 -4.73
C ASP A 26 9.37 15.33 -5.97
N ALA A 27 10.61 15.62 -6.39
CA ALA A 27 11.21 15.01 -7.58
C ALA A 27 11.33 13.48 -7.46
N PHE A 28 11.65 12.95 -6.28
CA PHE A 28 11.68 11.52 -6.01
C PHE A 28 10.31 10.87 -6.24
N TRP A 29 9.24 11.46 -5.69
CA TRP A 29 7.89 10.92 -5.83
C TRP A 29 7.34 11.09 -7.25
N ASP A 30 7.59 12.22 -7.90
CA ASP A 30 7.20 12.45 -9.29
C ASP A 30 7.83 11.41 -10.22
N HIS A 31 9.11 11.08 -10.00
CA HIS A 31 9.79 10.03 -10.75
C HIS A 31 9.14 8.65 -10.52
N GLY A 32 8.92 8.27 -9.26
CA GLY A 32 8.31 6.98 -8.93
C GLY A 32 6.87 6.83 -9.46
N LEU A 33 6.10 7.91 -9.46
CA LEU A 33 4.75 7.91 -10.06
C LEU A 33 4.81 7.80 -11.58
N ALA A 34 5.72 8.50 -12.25
CA ALA A 34 5.91 8.40 -13.69
C ALA A 34 6.32 6.99 -14.11
N GLU A 35 7.20 6.33 -13.35
CA GLU A 35 7.56 4.92 -13.57
C GLU A 35 6.32 4.02 -13.50
N VAL A 36 5.53 4.13 -12.43
CA VAL A 36 4.32 3.30 -12.26
C VAL A 36 3.28 3.57 -13.35
N GLN A 37 3.10 4.82 -13.76
CA GLN A 37 2.16 5.19 -14.83
C GLN A 37 2.57 4.63 -16.21
N ALA A 38 3.87 4.45 -16.45
CA ALA A 38 4.38 3.89 -17.70
C ALA A 38 4.30 2.35 -17.75
N LEU A 39 4.07 1.67 -16.62
CA LEU A 39 3.96 0.21 -16.55
C LEU A 39 2.58 -0.25 -17.02
N ASP A 40 2.53 -1.34 -17.79
CA ASP A 40 1.30 -2.11 -17.99
C ASP A 40 1.03 -2.95 -16.73
N PRO A 41 -0.07 -2.70 -16.00
CA PRO A 41 -0.39 -3.46 -14.80
C PRO A 41 -0.68 -4.93 -15.09
N ASN A 42 -0.99 -5.32 -16.33
CA ASN A 42 -1.34 -6.69 -16.73
C ASN A 42 -2.24 -7.37 -15.69
N VAL A 43 -3.38 -6.74 -15.36
CA VAL A 43 -4.23 -7.20 -14.26
C VAL A 43 -4.89 -8.52 -14.64
N GLU A 44 -4.74 -9.52 -13.77
CA GLU A 44 -5.39 -10.82 -13.92
C GLU A 44 -6.29 -11.08 -12.72
N LEU A 45 -7.52 -11.51 -12.99
CA LEU A 45 -8.48 -11.94 -11.97
C LEU A 45 -8.79 -13.41 -12.18
N VAL A 46 -8.30 -14.25 -11.27
CA VAL A 46 -8.57 -15.68 -11.25
C VAL A 46 -9.61 -15.95 -10.17
N PRO A 47 -10.74 -16.63 -10.46
CA PRO A 47 -11.70 -17.01 -9.42
C PRO A 47 -10.99 -17.77 -8.29
N ALA A 48 -11.24 -17.36 -7.05
CA ALA A 48 -10.64 -18.03 -5.90
C ALA A 48 -11.49 -19.26 -5.50
N ASP A 49 -10.83 -20.28 -4.95
CA ASP A 49 -11.53 -21.47 -4.44
C ASP A 49 -12.44 -21.15 -3.25
N PHE A 50 -12.10 -20.11 -2.48
CA PHE A 50 -12.94 -19.59 -1.41
C PHE A 50 -13.98 -18.62 -1.98
N GLN A 51 -15.23 -18.71 -1.54
CA GLN A 51 -16.32 -17.81 -1.92
C GLN A 51 -17.17 -17.45 -0.70
N THR A 52 -17.87 -16.33 -0.77
CA THR A 52 -18.82 -15.91 0.27
C THR A 52 -20.21 -15.67 -0.33
N PRO A 53 -21.29 -15.68 0.48
CA PRO A 53 -22.63 -15.45 -0.05
C PRO A 53 -22.83 -14.05 -0.68
N PHE A 54 -22.07 -13.06 -0.21
CA PHE A 54 -22.28 -11.64 -0.49
C PHE A 54 -21.23 -11.00 -1.42
N ALA A 55 -20.19 -11.74 -1.83
CA ALA A 55 -19.14 -11.22 -2.70
C ALA A 55 -18.58 -12.29 -3.64
N ASP A 56 -18.19 -11.87 -4.84
CA ASP A 56 -17.35 -12.65 -5.74
C ASP A 56 -15.89 -12.53 -5.28
N CYS A 57 -15.23 -13.68 -5.09
CA CYS A 57 -13.86 -13.73 -4.59
C CYS A 57 -12.87 -14.14 -5.69
N TYR A 58 -11.77 -13.39 -5.81
CA TYR A 58 -10.71 -13.59 -6.81
C TYR A 58 -9.32 -13.56 -6.18
N HIS A 59 -8.38 -14.29 -6.78
CA HIS A 59 -6.97 -13.96 -6.75
C HIS A 59 -6.70 -12.91 -7.83
N MET A 60 -6.28 -11.72 -7.39
CA MET A 60 -5.86 -10.64 -8.27
C MET A 60 -4.34 -10.61 -8.34
N TYR A 61 -3.83 -10.52 -9.56
CA TYR A 61 -2.41 -10.27 -9.80
C TYR A 61 -2.26 -9.00 -10.64
N PHE A 62 -1.28 -8.16 -10.32
CA PHE A 62 -0.95 -6.96 -11.10
C PHE A 62 0.56 -6.67 -11.03
N THR A 63 1.09 -5.97 -12.02
CA THR A 63 2.48 -5.54 -12.08
C THR A 63 2.64 -4.21 -11.35
N GLY A 64 3.44 -4.20 -10.29
CA GLY A 64 3.72 -3.02 -9.46
C GLY A 64 5.10 -2.42 -9.75
N THR A 65 5.52 -1.50 -8.88
CA THR A 65 6.81 -0.78 -8.95
C THR A 65 7.98 -1.74 -9.19
N GLY A 66 8.90 -1.34 -10.08
CA GLY A 66 10.04 -2.17 -10.46
C GLY A 66 9.68 -3.43 -11.27
N GLY A 67 8.45 -3.52 -11.81
CA GLY A 67 7.97 -4.67 -12.57
C GLY A 67 7.58 -5.89 -11.71
N ALA A 68 7.47 -5.72 -10.40
CA ALA A 68 7.16 -6.82 -9.48
C ALA A 68 5.73 -7.35 -9.72
N ARG A 69 5.56 -8.68 -9.74
CA ARG A 69 4.21 -9.28 -9.79
C ARG A 69 3.61 -9.35 -8.38
N VAL A 70 2.62 -8.51 -8.13
CA VAL A 70 1.93 -8.39 -6.84
C VAL A 70 0.68 -9.27 -6.84
N HIS A 71 0.41 -9.93 -5.71
CA HIS A 71 -0.77 -10.75 -5.48
C HIS A 71 -1.64 -10.15 -4.38
N ALA A 72 -2.96 -10.17 -4.59
CA ALA A 72 -3.95 -9.79 -3.60
C ALA A 72 -5.19 -10.70 -3.67
N LYS A 73 -5.95 -10.75 -2.58
CA LYS A 73 -7.30 -11.31 -2.58
C LYS A 73 -8.29 -10.17 -2.81
N LEU A 74 -9.06 -10.25 -3.88
CA LEU A 74 -10.10 -9.28 -4.22
C LEU A 74 -11.47 -9.86 -3.87
N LEU A 75 -12.22 -9.16 -3.03
CA LEU A 75 -13.61 -9.47 -2.70
C LEU A 75 -14.47 -8.35 -3.27
N ARG A 76 -15.30 -8.66 -4.26
CA ARG A 76 -16.20 -7.71 -4.91
C ARG A 76 -17.65 -7.99 -4.49
N PRO A 77 -18.36 -7.06 -3.85
CA PRO A 77 -19.78 -7.24 -3.54
C PRO A 77 -20.60 -7.60 -4.78
N LYS A 78 -21.66 -8.41 -4.58
CA LYS A 78 -22.64 -8.73 -5.63
C LYS A 78 -23.55 -7.57 -5.95
#